data_AF-A0A7W7KR27-F1
#
_entry.id   AF-A0A7W7KR27-F1
#
_cell.length_a   1.000
_cell.length_b   1.000
_cell.length_c   1.000
_cell.angle_alpha   90.00
_cell.angle_beta   90.00
_cell.angle_gamma   90.00
#
_symmetry.space_group_name_H-M   'P 1'
#
loop_
_entity.id
_entity.type
_entity.pdbx_description
1 polymer ?
#
loop_
_entity_poly.entity_id
_entity_poly.type
_entity_poly.pdbx_seq_one_letter_code
_entity_poly.pdbx_strand_id
1 'polypeptide(L)'
;MDGYFDSDFSRVTREHYITGMPALNWPCSGTSTGDWHSLNFWGETFRIALAGIQFPDTRQYLNEIGVYNATEEFKRQRLDIQGKTIWMADHRRAAADLMIKQAALGKHHNMVSLADWFPSEDAFQGAIDVITLATPMLPTEQGDLIDRWLEEERVNFRR
;
A
#
# COMPACT_ATOMS: atom_id res chain seq x y z
N MET A 1 0.54 -17.72 -12.24
CA MET A 1 1.00 -16.33 -11.98
C MET A 1 1.35 -16.30 -10.49
N ASP A 2 2.52 -16.84 -10.11
CA ASP A 2 2.71 -17.37 -8.73
C ASP A 2 3.96 -16.85 -8.02
N GLY A 3 4.45 -15.65 -8.37
CA GLY A 3 5.66 -15.06 -7.78
C GLY A 3 5.46 -13.77 -6.97
N TYR A 4 4.24 -13.30 -6.79
CA TYR A 4 3.98 -11.94 -6.25
C TYR A 4 3.62 -11.87 -4.76
N PHE A 5 3.30 -13.02 -4.14
CA PHE A 5 2.79 -13.06 -2.78
C PHE A 5 3.49 -14.16 -1.96
N ASP A 6 3.75 -13.85 -0.70
CA ASP A 6 4.26 -14.75 0.33
C ASP A 6 3.12 -15.20 1.25
N SER A 7 3.33 -16.26 2.01
CA SER A 7 2.43 -16.69 3.11
C SER A 7 3.18 -16.79 4.44
N ASP A 8 4.48 -16.53 4.45
CA ASP A 8 5.34 -16.66 5.62
C ASP A 8 5.47 -15.35 6.40
N PHE A 9 4.71 -15.24 7.48
CA PHE A 9 4.81 -14.12 8.43
C PHE A 9 6.16 -14.05 9.16
N SER A 10 7.05 -15.06 9.06
CA SER A 10 8.40 -15.00 9.68
C SER A 10 9.27 -13.88 9.14
N ARG A 11 9.00 -13.44 7.92
CA ARG A 11 9.77 -12.39 7.24
C ARG A 11 9.24 -10.99 7.51
N VAL A 12 8.09 -10.89 8.18
CA VAL A 12 7.50 -9.60 8.52
C VAL A 12 8.31 -8.96 9.63
N THR A 13 8.94 -7.85 9.29
CA THR A 13 9.63 -6.97 10.23
C THR A 13 9.17 -5.54 9.97
N ARG A 14 9.61 -4.59 10.78
CA ARG A 14 9.36 -3.18 10.49
C ARG A 14 9.99 -2.73 9.17
N GLU A 15 11.09 -3.36 8.77
CA GLU A 15 11.79 -3.08 7.51
C GLU A 15 11.11 -3.75 6.31
N HIS A 16 10.64 -4.98 6.53
CA HIS A 16 9.91 -5.79 5.56
C HIS A 16 8.44 -5.85 5.97
N TYR A 17 7.80 -4.69 6.05
CA TYR A 17 6.39 -4.58 6.43
C TYR A 17 5.48 -5.05 5.29
N ILE A 18 4.27 -5.50 5.64
CA ILE A 18 3.25 -5.90 4.67
C ILE A 18 2.74 -4.66 3.92
N THR A 19 2.74 -4.69 2.59
CA THR A 19 2.32 -3.56 1.74
C THR A 19 1.59 -4.01 0.48
N GLY A 20 1.19 -3.05 -0.36
CA GLY A 20 0.50 -3.25 -1.62
C GLY A 20 -0.94 -3.70 -1.45
N MET A 21 -1.45 -4.50 -2.38
CA MET A 21 -2.84 -4.98 -2.35
C MET A 21 -3.25 -5.61 -1.01
N PRO A 22 -2.42 -6.45 -0.34
CA PRO A 22 -2.76 -7.00 0.98
C PRO A 22 -3.06 -5.92 2.02
N ALA A 23 -2.20 -4.91 2.14
CA ALA A 23 -2.38 -3.82 3.09
C ALA A 23 -3.51 -2.87 2.66
N LEU A 24 -3.66 -2.61 1.36
CA LEU A 24 -4.73 -1.77 0.82
C LEU A 24 -6.13 -2.39 1.01
N ASN A 25 -6.21 -3.73 1.04
CA ASN A 25 -7.45 -4.48 1.30
C ASN A 25 -7.65 -4.85 2.78
N TRP A 26 -6.76 -4.40 3.68
CA TRP A 26 -6.89 -4.69 5.09
C TRP A 26 -7.98 -3.80 5.70
N PRO A 27 -8.96 -4.33 6.45
CA PRO A 27 -9.95 -3.49 7.10
C PRO A 27 -9.31 -2.78 8.30
N CYS A 28 -8.77 -1.57 8.06
CA CYS A 28 -8.22 -0.73 9.11
C CYS A 28 -9.36 -0.08 9.91
N SER A 29 -9.42 -0.33 11.22
CA SER A 29 -10.42 0.28 12.09
C SER A 29 -10.15 1.79 12.24
N GLY A 30 -11.02 2.63 11.66
CA GLY A 30 -11.04 4.09 11.89
C GLY A 30 -10.75 4.98 10.68
N THR A 31 -10.38 4.40 9.53
CA THR A 31 -10.09 5.16 8.30
C THR A 31 -10.61 4.43 7.06
N SER A 32 -11.66 3.62 7.19
CA SER A 32 -12.09 2.71 6.14
C SER A 32 -12.38 3.45 4.83
N THR A 33 -11.42 3.34 3.92
CA THR A 33 -11.58 3.67 2.53
C THR A 33 -11.52 2.35 1.78
N GLY A 34 -12.62 1.96 1.12
CA GLY A 34 -12.68 0.74 0.29
C GLY A 34 -13.21 -0.55 0.92
N ASP A 35 -14.09 -0.49 1.94
CA ASP A 35 -14.67 -1.68 2.61
C ASP A 35 -15.26 -2.75 1.64
N TRP A 36 -15.66 -2.37 0.43
CA TRP A 36 -16.23 -3.25 -0.59
C TRP A 36 -15.22 -4.21 -1.25
N HIS A 37 -13.91 -3.91 -1.22
CA HIS A 37 -12.87 -4.80 -1.77
C HIS A 37 -12.36 -5.85 -0.77
N SER A 38 -12.65 -5.66 0.52
CA SER A 38 -12.12 -6.47 1.63
C SER A 38 -12.65 -7.92 1.67
N LEU A 39 -13.86 -8.17 1.17
CA LEU A 39 -14.64 -9.38 1.49
C LEU A 39 -14.05 -10.71 1.00
N ASN A 40 -13.05 -10.71 0.11
CA ASN A 40 -12.48 -11.95 -0.47
C ASN A 40 -10.94 -12.02 -0.49
N PHE A 41 -10.20 -10.98 -0.08
CA PHE A 41 -8.72 -11.00 -0.16
C PHE A 41 -8.10 -11.81 0.99
N TRP A 42 -8.62 -11.62 2.19
CA TRP A 42 -8.16 -12.30 3.40
C TRP A 42 -9.03 -13.55 3.66
N GLY A 43 -8.92 -14.54 2.77
CA GLY A 43 -9.58 -15.86 2.83
C GLY A 43 -8.65 -16.99 3.33
N GLU A 44 -8.89 -18.24 2.88
CA GLU A 44 -8.18 -19.45 3.38
C GLU A 44 -6.67 -19.50 3.10
N THR A 45 -6.17 -18.72 2.14
CA THR A 45 -4.73 -18.61 1.82
C THR A 45 -4.28 -17.17 1.88
N PHE A 46 -3.62 -16.80 2.99
CA PHE A 46 -3.03 -15.47 3.14
C PHE A 46 -1.92 -15.26 2.12
N ARG A 47 -2.02 -14.13 1.41
CA ARG A 47 -1.05 -13.69 0.43
C ARG A 47 -0.58 -12.30 0.84
N ILE A 48 0.59 -12.22 1.45
CA ILE A 48 1.24 -10.97 1.84
C ILE A 48 2.24 -10.54 0.78
N ALA A 49 2.57 -9.26 0.73
CA ALA A 49 3.68 -8.75 -0.08
C ALA A 49 4.50 -7.82 0.80
N LEU A 50 5.82 -7.94 0.75
CA LEU A 50 6.71 -7.29 1.69
C LEU A 50 7.56 -6.22 1.00
N ALA A 51 7.69 -5.07 1.65
CA ALA A 51 8.64 -4.04 1.25
C ALA A 51 10.08 -4.58 1.26
N GLY A 52 10.88 -4.23 0.26
CA GLY A 52 12.25 -4.71 0.08
C GLY A 52 12.39 -6.18 -0.38
N ILE A 53 11.28 -6.92 -0.57
CA ILE A 53 11.30 -8.32 -1.06
C ILE A 53 10.49 -8.44 -2.35
N GLN A 54 9.15 -8.33 -2.29
CA GLN A 54 8.28 -8.33 -3.47
C GLN A 54 7.95 -6.92 -3.96
N PHE A 55 8.17 -5.91 -3.13
CA PHE A 55 8.03 -4.49 -3.44
C PHE A 55 9.37 -3.78 -3.26
N PRO A 56 9.62 -2.66 -3.96
CA PRO A 56 10.76 -1.80 -3.64
C PRO A 56 10.75 -1.40 -2.16
N ASP A 57 11.92 -1.22 -1.56
CA ASP A 57 12.02 -0.56 -0.25
C ASP A 57 11.83 0.95 -0.46
N THR A 58 10.67 1.44 -0.04
CA THR A 58 10.29 2.86 -0.14
C THR A 58 10.61 3.65 1.12
N ARG A 59 11.20 3.04 2.17
CA ARG A 59 11.57 3.76 3.40
C ARG A 59 12.64 4.82 3.16
N GLN A 60 13.50 4.64 2.15
CA GLN A 60 14.44 5.67 1.72
C GLN A 60 13.76 6.97 1.25
N TYR A 61 12.48 6.90 0.84
CA TYR A 61 11.69 8.05 0.38
C TYR A 61 10.67 8.50 1.44
N LEU A 62 10.04 7.56 2.12
CA LEU A 62 8.89 7.83 3.00
C LEU A 62 9.21 7.61 4.48
N ASN A 63 10.44 7.22 4.82
CA ASN A 63 10.81 6.74 6.15
C ASN A 63 9.75 5.74 6.67
N GLU A 64 9.23 6.02 7.87
CA GLU A 64 8.26 5.23 8.60
C GLU A 64 6.82 5.76 8.42
N ILE A 65 6.59 6.73 7.51
CA ILE A 65 5.27 7.32 7.27
C ILE A 65 4.30 6.22 6.83
N GLY A 66 3.20 6.10 7.58
CA GLY A 66 2.15 5.11 7.33
C GLY A 66 2.56 3.66 7.59
N VAL A 67 3.69 3.39 8.25
CA VAL A 67 4.05 2.03 8.72
C VAL A 67 3.65 1.89 10.19
N TYR A 68 2.84 0.90 10.52
CA TYR A 68 2.30 0.72 11.87
C TYR A 68 2.32 -0.75 12.34
N ASN A 69 2.19 -0.93 13.65
CA ASN A 69 2.09 -2.24 14.28
C ASN A 69 0.65 -2.75 14.21
N ALA A 70 0.38 -3.70 13.32
CA ALA A 70 -0.94 -4.29 13.08
C ALA A 70 -1.20 -5.56 13.92
N THR A 71 -0.31 -5.91 14.86
CA THR A 71 -0.39 -7.16 15.64
C THR A 71 -1.75 -7.37 16.29
N GLU A 72 -2.29 -6.33 16.92
CA GLU A 72 -3.58 -6.43 17.62
C GLU A 72 -4.77 -6.53 16.64
N GLU A 73 -4.66 -5.96 15.44
CA GLU A 73 -5.67 -6.11 14.39
C GLU A 73 -5.71 -7.55 13.86
N PHE A 74 -4.55 -8.12 13.59
CA PHE A 74 -4.43 -9.52 13.16
C PHE A 74 -4.98 -10.48 14.23
N LYS A 75 -4.68 -10.24 15.51
CA LYS A 75 -5.26 -10.99 16.63
C LYS A 75 -6.78 -10.85 16.70
N ARG A 76 -7.33 -9.64 16.52
CA ARG A 76 -8.79 -9.40 16.52
C ARG A 76 -9.49 -10.17 15.40
N GLN A 77 -8.85 -10.28 14.24
CA GLN A 77 -9.35 -11.07 13.11
C GLN A 77 -9.09 -12.58 13.25
N ARG A 78 -8.53 -13.03 14.39
CA ARG A 78 -8.22 -14.43 14.70
C ARG A 78 -7.26 -15.08 13.69
N LEU A 79 -6.38 -14.27 13.09
CA LEU A 79 -5.33 -14.79 12.22
C LEU A 79 -4.19 -15.35 13.06
N ASP A 80 -3.74 -16.57 12.73
CA ASP A 80 -2.61 -17.18 13.41
C ASP A 80 -1.30 -16.53 12.95
N ILE A 81 -0.81 -15.60 13.76
CA ILE A 81 0.47 -14.92 13.57
C ILE A 81 1.60 -15.56 14.41
N GLN A 82 1.34 -16.69 15.07
CA GLN A 82 2.34 -17.45 15.85
C GLN A 82 3.10 -16.60 16.88
N GLY A 83 2.42 -15.62 17.50
CA GLY A 83 3.02 -14.72 18.49
C GLY A 83 3.99 -13.67 17.93
N LYS A 84 4.08 -13.52 16.59
CA LYS A 84 4.94 -12.53 15.94
C LYS A 84 4.34 -11.14 15.98
N THR A 85 5.21 -10.12 15.96
CA THR A 85 4.78 -8.74 15.72
C THR A 85 4.58 -8.52 14.23
N ILE A 86 3.41 -8.03 13.84
CA ILE A 86 3.07 -7.71 12.45
C ILE A 86 3.21 -6.22 12.21
N TRP A 87 3.99 -5.86 11.19
CA TRP A 87 4.15 -4.50 10.70
C TRP A 87 3.52 -4.40 9.31
N MET A 88 2.78 -3.32 9.07
CA MET A 88 2.02 -3.13 7.83
C MET A 88 1.94 -1.66 7.45
N ALA A 89 1.79 -1.39 6.15
CA ALA A 89 1.39 -0.09 5.63
C ALA A 89 -0.08 0.21 5.95
N ASP A 90 -0.39 1.46 6.26
CA ASP A 90 -1.74 1.99 6.14
C ASP A 90 -2.14 2.09 4.65
N HIS A 91 -3.42 2.41 4.39
CA HIS A 91 -3.92 2.47 3.00
C HIS A 91 -3.13 3.45 2.12
N ARG A 92 -2.75 4.62 2.66
CA ARG A 92 -2.06 5.67 1.90
C ARG A 92 -0.64 5.24 1.55
N ARG A 93 0.08 4.65 2.51
CA ARG A 93 1.41 4.07 2.27
C ARG A 93 1.34 2.88 1.31
N ALA A 94 0.33 2.03 1.43
CA ALA A 94 0.14 0.89 0.52
C ALA A 94 -0.14 1.34 -0.92
N ALA A 95 -0.93 2.40 -1.11
CA ALA A 95 -1.17 3.01 -2.41
C ALA A 95 0.10 3.63 -2.98
N ALA A 96 0.88 4.37 -2.18
CA ALA A 96 2.17 4.92 -2.59
C ALA A 96 3.16 3.82 -3.01
N ASP A 97 3.28 2.76 -2.23
CA ASP A 97 4.16 1.62 -2.54
C ASP A 97 3.75 0.92 -3.85
N LEU A 98 2.44 0.84 -4.15
CA LEU A 98 1.93 0.33 -5.44
C LEU A 98 2.31 1.24 -6.60
N MET A 99 2.08 2.55 -6.47
CA MET A 99 2.42 3.51 -7.53
C MET A 99 3.91 3.53 -7.81
N ILE A 100 4.75 3.58 -6.77
CA ILE A 100 6.21 3.54 -6.90
C ILE A 100 6.67 2.23 -7.54
N LYS A 101 6.08 1.09 -7.16
CA LYS A 101 6.39 -0.19 -7.80
C LYS A 101 6.07 -0.17 -9.29
N GLN A 102 4.94 0.38 -9.71
CA GLN A 102 4.60 0.45 -11.13
C GLN A 102 5.49 1.42 -11.89
N ALA A 103 5.78 2.58 -11.33
CA ALA A 103 6.70 3.55 -11.90
C ALA A 103 8.11 2.93 -12.08
N ALA A 104 8.60 2.18 -11.08
CA ALA A 104 9.87 1.45 -11.17
C ALA A 104 9.88 0.36 -12.27
N LEU A 105 8.71 -0.16 -12.65
CA LEU A 105 8.54 -1.09 -13.77
C LEU A 105 8.30 -0.37 -15.12
N GLY A 106 8.36 0.97 -15.14
CA GLY A 106 8.02 1.78 -16.32
C GLY A 106 6.54 1.71 -16.71
N LYS A 107 5.67 1.29 -15.80
CA LYS A 107 4.24 1.10 -16.03
C LYS A 107 3.44 2.27 -15.47
N HIS A 108 2.42 2.64 -16.22
CA HIS A 108 1.43 3.64 -15.87
C HIS A 108 0.08 2.93 -15.81
N HIS A 109 -0.66 3.08 -14.71
CA HIS A 109 -2.03 2.56 -14.50
C HIS A 109 -2.27 1.07 -14.78
N ASN A 110 -2.49 0.28 -13.73
CA ASN A 110 -3.28 -0.95 -13.87
C ASN A 110 -3.90 -1.51 -12.58
N MET A 111 -3.74 -0.91 -11.39
CA MET A 111 -4.23 -1.55 -10.15
C MET A 111 -4.83 -0.64 -9.07
N VAL A 112 -4.64 0.69 -9.13
CA VAL A 112 -5.13 1.61 -8.09
C VAL A 112 -5.63 2.89 -8.75
N SER A 113 -6.94 3.13 -8.73
CA SER A 113 -7.51 4.48 -8.86
C SER A 113 -7.58 5.05 -7.45
N LEU A 114 -6.88 6.16 -7.18
CA LEU A 114 -6.91 6.78 -5.85
C LEU A 114 -8.32 7.26 -5.53
N ALA A 115 -9.10 7.70 -6.53
CA ALA A 115 -10.50 8.07 -6.32
C ALA A 115 -11.36 6.89 -5.84
N ASP A 116 -11.11 5.69 -6.34
CA ASP A 116 -11.85 4.48 -5.93
C ASP A 116 -11.48 4.07 -4.50
N TRP A 117 -10.19 4.17 -4.17
CA TRP A 117 -9.65 3.75 -2.87
C TRP A 117 -9.75 4.81 -1.78
N PHE A 118 -9.94 6.08 -2.12
CA PHE A 118 -10.01 7.22 -1.18
C PHE A 118 -11.11 8.19 -1.61
N PRO A 119 -12.41 7.85 -1.39
CA PRO A 119 -13.52 8.59 -1.96
C PRO A 119 -13.83 9.93 -1.27
N SER A 120 -13.28 10.19 -0.07
CA SER A 120 -13.41 11.49 0.58
C SER A 120 -12.24 12.41 0.25
N GLU A 121 -12.49 13.71 0.16
CA GLU A 121 -11.47 14.71 -0.22
C GLU A 121 -10.26 14.68 0.71
N ASP A 122 -10.48 14.61 2.03
CA ASP A 122 -9.41 14.49 3.03
C ASP A 122 -8.58 13.21 2.87
N ALA A 123 -9.23 12.08 2.52
CA ALA A 123 -8.54 10.82 2.34
C ALA A 123 -7.73 10.81 1.05
N PHE A 124 -8.33 11.31 -0.04
CA PHE A 124 -7.69 11.46 -1.33
C PHE A 124 -6.47 12.37 -1.24
N GLN A 125 -6.64 13.57 -0.69
CA GLN A 125 -5.55 14.54 -0.55
C GLN A 125 -4.45 13.98 0.36
N GLY A 126 -4.80 13.28 1.43
CA GLY A 126 -3.80 12.60 2.28
C GLY A 126 -2.99 11.52 1.54
N ALA A 127 -3.60 10.78 0.60
CA ALA A 127 -2.87 9.83 -0.24
C ALA A 127 -1.92 10.55 -1.21
N ILE A 128 -2.43 11.58 -1.88
CA ILE A 128 -1.66 12.46 -2.77
C ILE A 128 -0.44 13.05 -2.05
N ASP A 129 -0.61 13.54 -0.82
CA ASP A 129 0.48 14.14 -0.04
C ASP A 129 1.60 13.13 0.24
N VAL A 130 1.24 11.91 0.66
CA VAL A 130 2.22 10.84 0.89
C VAL A 130 2.99 10.50 -0.37
N ILE A 131 2.33 10.40 -1.53
CA ILE A 131 3.00 10.07 -2.79
C ILE A 131 3.92 11.21 -3.23
N THR A 132 3.44 12.46 -3.12
CA THR A 132 4.19 13.67 -3.49
C THR A 132 5.48 13.82 -2.68
N LEU A 133 5.48 13.39 -1.41
CA LEU A 133 6.70 13.37 -0.59
C LEU A 133 7.80 12.49 -1.19
N ALA A 134 7.44 11.36 -1.81
CA ALA A 134 8.43 10.45 -2.40
C ALA A 134 8.96 10.93 -3.75
N THR A 135 8.12 11.56 -4.58
CA THR A 135 8.43 11.94 -5.97
C THR A 135 9.81 12.58 -6.18
N PRO A 136 10.22 13.64 -5.44
CA PRO A 136 11.49 14.32 -5.71
C PRO A 136 12.74 13.48 -5.40
N MET A 137 12.59 12.36 -4.69
CA MET A 137 13.69 11.45 -4.35
C MET A 137 13.79 10.25 -5.30
N LEU A 138 12.84 10.10 -6.22
CA LEU A 138 12.85 9.03 -7.21
C LEU A 138 13.77 9.38 -8.39
N PRO A 139 14.25 8.38 -9.15
CA PRO A 139 14.83 8.61 -10.47
C PRO A 139 13.88 9.43 -11.34
N THR A 140 14.42 10.38 -12.12
CA THR A 140 13.64 11.36 -12.90
C THR A 140 12.51 10.73 -13.70
N GLU A 141 12.76 9.66 -14.46
CA GLU A 141 11.71 9.00 -15.25
C GLU A 141 10.57 8.43 -14.40
N GLN A 142 10.86 7.93 -13.20
CA GLN A 142 9.85 7.39 -12.28
C GLN A 142 9.07 8.52 -11.61
N GLY A 143 9.74 9.61 -11.24
CA GLY A 143 9.12 10.82 -10.72
C GLY A 143 8.14 11.41 -11.74
N ASP A 144 8.58 11.61 -12.98
CA ASP A 144 7.76 12.15 -14.08
C ASP A 144 6.54 11.25 -14.40
N LEU A 145 6.69 9.93 -14.26
CA LEU A 145 5.58 8.97 -14.39
C LEU A 145 4.54 9.15 -13.29
N ILE A 146 5.00 9.33 -12.04
CA ILE A 146 4.11 9.53 -10.89
C ILE A 146 3.42 10.89 -10.98
N ASP A 147 4.13 11.96 -11.34
CA ASP A 147 3.52 13.30 -11.44
C ASP A 147 2.38 13.33 -12.44
N ARG A 148 2.57 12.75 -13.64
CA ARG A 148 1.49 12.62 -14.63
C ARG A 148 0.31 11.80 -14.10
N TRP A 149 0.59 10.72 -13.38
CA TRP A 149 -0.47 9.91 -12.78
C TRP A 149 -1.23 10.73 -11.72
N LEU A 150 -0.55 11.47 -10.84
CA LEU A 150 -1.21 12.32 -9.83
C LEU A 150 -2.08 13.41 -10.46
N GLU A 151 -1.66 14.00 -11.59
CA GLU A 151 -2.49 14.95 -12.35
C GLU A 151 -3.78 14.30 -12.86
N GLU A 152 -3.68 13.10 -13.44
CA GLU A 152 -4.82 12.33 -13.93
C GLU A 152 -5.78 11.95 -12.79
N GLU A 153 -5.27 11.48 -11.65
CA GLU A 153 -6.06 11.17 -10.46
C GLU A 153 -6.83 12.38 -9.96
N ARG A 154 -6.21 13.57 -9.91
CA ARG A 154 -6.89 14.82 -9.51
C ARG A 154 -7.99 15.22 -10.48
N VAL A 155 -7.82 14.95 -11.77
CA VAL A 155 -8.89 15.19 -12.76
C VAL A 155 -10.03 14.21 -12.55
N ASN A 156 -9.73 12.92 -12.34
CA ASN A 156 -10.73 11.88 -12.12
C ASN A 156 -11.53 12.09 -10.84
N PHE A 157 -10.88 12.49 -9.74
CA PHE A 157 -11.56 12.73 -8.45
C PHE A 157 -12.58 13.88 -8.50
N ARG A 158 -12.40 14.86 -9.40
CA ARG A 158 -13.30 16.02 -9.54
C ARG A 158 -14.47 15.79 -10.50
N ARG A 159 -14.50 14.66 -11.21
CA ARG A 159 -15.56 14.30 -12.17
C ARG A 159 -16.70 13.58 -11.48
#